data_AF-A0A929WA75-F1
#
_entry.id   AF-A0A929WA75-F1
#
_cell.length_a   1.000
_cell.length_b   1.000
_cell.length_c   1.000
_cell.angle_alpha   90.00
_cell.angle_beta   90.00
_cell.angle_gamma   90.00
#
_symmetry.space_group_name_H-M   'P 1'
#
loop_
_entity.id
_entity.type
_entity.pdbx_description
1 polymer ?
#
loop_
_entity_poly.entity_id
_entity_poly.type
_entity_poly.pdbx_seq_one_letter_code
_entity_poly.pdbx_strand_id
1 'polypeptide(L)'
;MNATESTMARILSLFILALLPLFVQAQLRFTAQIPSHGEVNGQLRVQFTLNGAEGEGFTPPKFNDFEVLAGPSVSSFSNTRIENGRTFSQSSTTYTYILSPRHKGALTIGAASVRVGGKNLRTAASTVVVNGEAKAPKNNSGGYARSAPAPSTIQSSGSKIAPRDLYFSADLNKKVVYEQEAVMLTYRYHAREGIALAQ
;
A
#
# COMPACT_ATOMS: atom_id res chain seq x y z
N MET A 1 -13.52 -31.14 -51.72
CA MET A 1 -14.02 -31.14 -50.34
C MET A 1 -13.40 -30.01 -49.50
N ASN A 2 -13.15 -28.81 -50.08
CA ASN A 2 -12.23 -27.84 -49.46
C ASN A 2 -12.89 -26.50 -49.10
N ALA A 3 -14.14 -26.27 -49.52
CA ALA A 3 -14.83 -25.01 -49.26
C ALA A 3 -15.38 -24.93 -47.83
N THR A 4 -15.95 -26.04 -47.33
CA THR A 4 -16.55 -26.15 -45.99
C THR A 4 -15.52 -26.02 -44.86
N GLU A 5 -14.33 -26.59 -45.03
CA GLU A 5 -13.23 -26.46 -44.05
C GLU A 5 -12.74 -25.01 -43.93
N SER A 6 -12.67 -24.27 -45.05
CA SER A 6 -12.24 -22.87 -45.04
C SER A 6 -13.23 -21.95 -44.30
N THR A 7 -14.53 -22.22 -44.43
CA THR A 7 -15.59 -21.48 -43.70
C THR A 7 -15.61 -21.83 -42.22
N MET A 8 -15.39 -23.10 -41.85
CA MET A 8 -15.34 -23.51 -40.43
C MET A 8 -14.10 -22.95 -39.71
N ALA A 9 -12.94 -22.93 -40.36
CA ALA A 9 -11.72 -22.33 -39.80
C ALA A 9 -11.85 -20.81 -39.57
N ARG A 10 -12.60 -20.11 -40.44
CA ARG A 10 -12.89 -18.67 -40.29
C ARG A 10 -13.87 -18.40 -39.14
N ILE A 11 -14.91 -19.23 -38.99
CA ILE A 11 -15.87 -19.12 -37.89
C ILE A 11 -15.19 -19.44 -36.55
N LEU A 12 -14.29 -20.43 -36.52
CA LEU A 12 -13.51 -20.78 -35.34
C LEU A 12 -12.53 -19.66 -34.95
N SER A 13 -11.89 -19.01 -35.92
CA SER A 13 -11.04 -17.81 -35.68
C SER A 13 -11.84 -16.62 -35.15
N LEU A 14 -13.06 -16.40 -35.65
CA LEU A 14 -13.96 -15.34 -35.16
C LEU A 14 -14.43 -15.61 -33.73
N PHE A 15 -14.66 -16.89 -33.36
CA PHE A 15 -15.03 -17.27 -32.01
C PHE A 15 -13.87 -17.12 -31.01
N ILE A 16 -12.64 -17.44 -31.42
CA ILE A 16 -11.42 -17.28 -30.60
C ILE A 16 -11.05 -15.80 -30.43
N LEU A 17 -11.30 -14.94 -31.43
CA LEU A 17 -11.03 -13.51 -31.36
C LEU A 17 -12.08 -12.74 -30.54
N ALA A 18 -13.32 -13.23 -30.48
CA ALA A 18 -14.38 -12.65 -29.65
C ALA A 18 -14.21 -12.95 -28.14
N LEU A 19 -13.32 -13.89 -27.76
CA LEU A 19 -13.00 -14.21 -26.36
C LEU A 19 -11.84 -13.39 -25.76
N LEU A 20 -11.20 -12.49 -26.51
CA LEU A 20 -10.20 -11.55 -25.98
C LEU A 20 -10.74 -10.12 -26.08
N PRO A 21 -11.23 -9.50 -24.99
CA PRO A 21 -10.39 -9.24 -23.83
C PRO A 21 -11.11 -9.47 -22.49
N LEU A 22 -10.51 -10.30 -21.62
CA LEU A 22 -10.69 -10.16 -20.18
C LEU A 22 -10.08 -8.83 -19.78
N PHE A 23 -10.92 -7.80 -19.63
CA PHE A 23 -10.53 -6.56 -18.98
C PHE A 23 -10.07 -6.91 -17.57
N VAL A 24 -8.75 -6.91 -17.35
CA VAL A 24 -8.19 -6.82 -16.00
C VAL A 24 -8.48 -5.40 -15.54
N GLN A 25 -9.70 -5.17 -15.05
CA GLN A 25 -9.99 -3.96 -14.31
C GLN A 25 -9.07 -3.99 -13.09
N ALA A 26 -8.20 -2.98 -12.97
CA ALA A 26 -7.54 -2.69 -11.71
C ALA A 26 -8.65 -2.53 -10.67
N GLN A 27 -8.81 -3.53 -9.80
CA GLN A 27 -9.93 -3.56 -8.87
C GLN A 27 -9.73 -2.45 -7.86
N LEU A 28 -10.52 -1.38 -8.01
CA LEU A 28 -10.65 -0.32 -7.02
C LEU A 28 -11.10 -0.94 -5.70
N ARG A 29 -10.23 -0.90 -4.68
CA ARG A 29 -10.47 -1.56 -3.40
C ARG A 29 -10.07 -0.64 -2.25
N PHE A 30 -10.96 -0.50 -1.27
CA PHE A 30 -10.67 0.25 -0.06
C PHE A 30 -10.80 -0.68 1.15
N THR A 31 -9.67 -0.96 1.80
CA THR A 31 -9.57 -2.00 2.85
C THR A 31 -9.01 -1.45 4.14
N ALA A 32 -9.46 -1.98 5.27
CA ALA A 32 -8.88 -1.70 6.58
C ALA A 32 -8.06 -2.90 7.05
N GLN A 33 -6.82 -2.64 7.48
CA GLN A 33 -5.97 -3.59 8.17
C GLN A 33 -5.89 -3.18 9.64
N ILE A 34 -6.53 -3.99 10.48
CA ILE A 34 -6.70 -3.75 11.91
C ILE A 34 -6.27 -5.03 12.64
N PRO A 35 -5.38 -4.96 13.64
CA PRO A 35 -5.03 -6.11 14.47
C PRO A 35 -6.26 -6.66 15.21
N SER A 36 -6.40 -7.99 15.30
CA SER A 36 -7.53 -8.62 16.00
C SER A 36 -7.39 -8.58 17.53
N HIS A 37 -6.19 -8.34 18.05
CA HIS A 37 -5.90 -8.31 19.48
C HIS A 37 -5.09 -7.08 19.86
N GLY A 38 -5.25 -6.62 21.10
CA GLY A 38 -4.48 -5.53 21.67
C GLY A 38 -4.39 -5.61 23.19
N GLU A 39 -3.61 -4.70 23.75
CA GLU A 39 -3.45 -4.52 25.20
C GLU A 39 -3.86 -3.10 25.56
N VAL A 40 -4.44 -2.90 26.75
CA VAL A 40 -4.75 -1.55 27.25
C VAL A 40 -3.45 -0.75 27.39
N ASN A 41 -3.47 0.52 26.96
CA ASN A 41 -2.28 1.39 26.86
C ASN A 41 -1.18 0.89 25.90
N GLY A 42 -1.44 -0.20 25.16
CA GLY A 42 -0.56 -0.69 24.10
C GLY A 42 -0.71 0.12 22.81
N GLN A 43 0.16 -0.13 21.84
CA GLN A 43 0.09 0.50 20.52
C GLN A 43 -0.50 -0.46 19.48
N LEU A 44 -1.51 0.01 18.75
CA LEU A 44 -2.12 -0.68 17.62
C LEU A 44 -1.93 0.14 16.36
N ARG A 45 -1.24 -0.44 15.37
CA ARG A 45 -1.13 0.16 14.04
C ARG A 45 -2.35 -0.22 13.21
N VAL A 46 -3.12 0.77 12.80
CA VAL A 46 -4.30 0.62 11.95
C VAL A 46 -4.04 1.28 10.60
N GLN A 47 -4.32 0.57 9.51
CA GLN A 47 -4.07 1.06 8.16
C GLN A 47 -5.33 1.00 7.30
N PHE A 48 -5.61 2.06 6.55
CA PHE A 48 -6.67 2.10 5.56
C PHE A 48 -6.04 2.28 4.18
N THR A 49 -6.20 1.31 3.28
CA THR A 49 -5.51 1.28 1.99
C THR A 49 -6.52 1.37 0.85
N LEU A 50 -6.38 2.40 0.03
CA LEU A 50 -7.09 2.58 -1.23
C LEU A 50 -6.18 2.12 -2.37
N ASN A 51 -6.56 1.06 -3.08
CA ASN A 51 -5.85 0.54 -4.24
C ASN A 51 -6.58 0.90 -5.53
N GLY A 52 -5.83 1.20 -6.58
CA GLY A 52 -6.31 1.37 -7.95
C GLY A 52 -6.85 2.75 -8.30
N ALA A 53 -6.75 3.73 -7.40
CA ALA A 53 -7.10 5.12 -7.67
C ALA A 53 -6.51 6.09 -6.64
N GLU A 54 -6.52 7.37 -6.99
CA GLU A 54 -6.41 8.47 -6.04
C GLU A 54 -7.80 8.80 -5.48
N GLY A 55 -7.86 9.08 -4.18
CA GLY A 55 -9.10 9.37 -3.48
C GLY A 55 -9.02 10.69 -2.75
N GLU A 56 -10.15 11.38 -2.71
CA GLU A 56 -10.29 12.68 -2.06
C GLU A 56 -11.14 12.56 -0.78
N GLY A 57 -10.92 13.46 0.17
CA GLY A 57 -11.78 13.59 1.35
C GLY A 57 -11.81 12.34 2.24
N PHE A 58 -10.65 11.72 2.46
CA PHE A 58 -10.55 10.62 3.43
C PHE A 58 -11.10 11.05 4.79
N THR A 59 -12.05 10.28 5.31
CA THR A 59 -12.67 10.49 6.61
C THR A 59 -12.43 9.24 7.46
N PRO A 60 -11.66 9.33 8.57
CA PRO A 60 -11.44 8.20 9.46
C PRO A 60 -12.73 7.82 10.21
N PRO A 61 -12.82 6.58 10.72
CA PRO A 61 -13.89 6.22 11.64
C PRO A 61 -13.74 6.96 12.96
N LYS A 62 -14.80 6.98 13.76
CA LYS A 62 -14.73 7.48 15.13
C LYS A 62 -13.93 6.50 16.00
N PHE A 63 -12.94 7.01 16.71
CA PHE A 63 -12.05 6.24 17.59
C PHE A 63 -12.44 6.35 19.06
N ASN A 64 -13.74 6.31 19.41
CA ASN A 64 -14.20 6.63 20.77
C ASN A 64 -13.53 5.79 21.88
N ASP A 65 -13.36 4.49 21.63
CA ASP A 65 -12.75 3.56 22.61
C ASP A 65 -11.22 3.51 22.53
N PHE A 66 -10.62 4.35 21.69
CA PHE A 66 -9.20 4.42 21.45
C PHE A 66 -8.67 5.83 21.71
N GLU A 67 -7.42 5.92 22.09
CA GLU A 67 -6.64 7.14 22.07
C GLU A 67 -5.83 7.18 20.78
N VAL A 68 -5.83 8.32 20.09
CA VAL A 68 -5.01 8.51 18.89
C VAL A 68 -3.65 9.00 19.34
N LEU A 69 -2.65 8.11 19.27
CA LEU A 69 -1.27 8.45 19.64
C LEU A 69 -0.53 9.12 18.47
N ALA A 70 -0.84 8.73 17.23
CA ALA A 70 -0.30 9.34 16.02
C ALA A 70 -1.18 9.10 14.79
N GLY A 71 -1.06 9.98 13.79
CA GLY A 71 -1.67 9.85 12.47
C GLY A 71 -2.73 10.91 12.15
N PRO A 72 -3.29 10.90 10.92
CA PRO A 72 -2.94 9.97 9.84
C PRO A 72 -1.58 10.28 9.24
N SER A 73 -0.70 9.27 9.15
CA SER A 73 0.43 9.29 8.23
C SER A 73 -0.03 8.76 6.88
N VAL A 74 0.24 9.50 5.81
CA VAL A 74 -0.22 9.16 4.46
C VAL A 74 0.96 8.72 3.62
N SER A 75 0.82 7.58 2.95
CA SER A 75 1.81 7.08 1.99
C SER A 75 1.13 6.70 0.68
N SER A 76 1.66 7.17 -0.44
CA SER A 76 1.17 6.79 -1.77
C SER A 76 2.24 6.01 -2.53
N PHE A 77 1.82 4.99 -3.24
CA PHE A 77 2.64 4.11 -4.06
C PHE A 77 2.06 4.08 -5.48
N SER A 78 2.92 4.19 -6.49
CA SER A 78 2.53 4.03 -7.90
C SER A 78 3.57 3.19 -8.63
N ASN A 79 3.13 2.18 -9.36
CA ASN A 79 3.96 1.32 -10.18
C ASN A 79 3.35 1.20 -11.57
N THR A 80 4.09 1.60 -12.61
CA THR A 80 3.69 1.46 -14.01
C THR A 80 4.61 0.46 -14.68
N ARG A 81 4.03 -0.64 -15.18
CA ARG A 81 4.74 -1.65 -15.95
C ARG A 81 4.22 -1.67 -17.39
N ILE A 82 5.12 -1.78 -18.34
CA ILE A 82 4.79 -1.93 -19.76
C ILE A 82 5.17 -3.35 -20.16
N GLU A 83 4.18 -4.18 -20.48
CA GLU A 83 4.40 -5.57 -20.89
C GLU A 83 3.77 -5.78 -22.27
N ASN A 84 4.58 -6.13 -23.27
CA ASN A 84 4.16 -6.33 -24.67
C ASN A 84 3.32 -5.16 -25.23
N GLY A 85 3.72 -3.92 -24.95
CA GLY A 85 3.01 -2.70 -25.40
C GLY A 85 1.72 -2.38 -24.63
N ARG A 86 1.32 -3.20 -23.65
CA ARG A 86 0.21 -2.91 -22.73
C ARG A 86 0.74 -2.24 -21.46
N THR A 87 0.12 -1.12 -21.10
CA THR A 87 0.44 -0.38 -19.87
C THR A 87 -0.41 -0.91 -18.71
N PHE A 88 0.25 -1.36 -17.65
CA PHE A 88 -0.35 -1.75 -16.37
C PHE A 88 0.08 -0.75 -15.30
N SER A 89 -0.86 0.04 -14.79
CA SER A 89 -0.62 0.98 -13.69
C SER A 89 -1.31 0.48 -12.42
N GLN A 90 -0.55 0.37 -11.34
CA GLN A 90 -1.05 0.08 -10.01
C GLN A 90 -0.73 1.26 -9.10
N SER A 91 -1.75 1.89 -8.54
CA SER A 91 -1.62 2.92 -7.51
C SER A 91 -2.21 2.45 -6.19
N SER A 92 -1.67 2.94 -5.07
CA SER A 92 -2.19 2.67 -3.75
C SER A 92 -1.94 3.87 -2.83
N THR A 93 -2.89 4.22 -1.97
CA THR A 93 -2.72 5.22 -0.92
C THR A 93 -3.11 4.61 0.41
N THR A 94 -2.21 4.64 1.38
CA THR A 94 -2.41 4.09 2.73
C THR A 94 -2.40 5.20 3.77
N TYR A 95 -3.44 5.22 4.60
CA TYR A 95 -3.58 6.09 5.77
C TYR A 95 -3.30 5.26 7.03
N THR A 96 -2.27 5.62 7.78
CA THR A 96 -1.85 4.88 8.98
C THR A 96 -2.10 5.68 10.26
N TYR A 97 -2.68 5.03 11.26
CA TYR A 97 -2.85 5.53 12.62
C TYR A 97 -2.15 4.63 13.63
N ILE A 98 -1.65 5.22 14.70
CA ILE A 98 -1.24 4.51 15.91
C ILE A 98 -2.26 4.83 16.99
N LEU A 99 -2.99 3.80 17.42
CA LEU A 99 -4.07 3.90 18.39
C LEU A 99 -3.70 3.17 19.68
N SER A 100 -4.26 3.60 20.81
CA SER A 100 -4.17 2.88 22.07
C SER A 100 -5.56 2.55 22.61
N PRO A 101 -5.88 1.28 22.92
CA PRO A 101 -7.13 0.93 23.56
C PRO A 101 -7.27 1.56 24.96
N ARG A 102 -8.41 2.17 25.24
CA ARG A 102 -8.69 2.80 26.54
C ARG A 102 -9.10 1.81 27.64
N HIS A 103 -9.67 0.66 27.26
CA HIS A 103 -10.18 -0.32 28.21
C HIS A 103 -10.19 -1.74 27.61
N LYS A 104 -10.37 -2.74 28.48
CA LYS A 104 -10.43 -4.16 28.09
C LYS A 104 -11.80 -4.49 27.48
N GLY A 105 -11.83 -5.50 26.61
CA GLY A 105 -13.06 -5.98 25.96
C GLY A 105 -12.98 -5.99 24.45
N ALA A 106 -14.13 -6.22 23.81
CA ALA A 106 -14.26 -6.19 22.35
C ALA A 106 -14.56 -4.76 21.89
N LEU A 107 -13.55 -4.07 21.35
CA LEU A 107 -13.66 -2.69 20.89
C LEU A 107 -13.80 -2.67 19.36
N THR A 108 -14.77 -1.93 18.83
CA THR A 108 -15.01 -1.89 17.38
C THR A 108 -14.44 -0.63 16.76
N ILE A 109 -13.65 -0.80 15.71
CA ILE A 109 -13.22 0.28 14.82
C ILE A 109 -14.18 0.30 13.62
N GLY A 110 -14.87 1.42 13.46
CA GLY A 110 -15.85 1.61 12.38
C GLY A 110 -15.23 1.67 10.98
N ALA A 111 -16.09 1.86 9.98
CA ALA A 111 -15.67 2.06 8.59
C ALA A 111 -15.07 3.45 8.36
N ALA A 112 -13.93 3.52 7.67
CA ALA A 112 -13.44 4.76 7.06
C ALA A 112 -14.18 5.01 5.74
N SER A 113 -14.17 6.25 5.25
CA SER A 113 -14.71 6.59 3.92
C SER A 113 -13.75 7.43 3.08
N VAL A 114 -13.79 7.27 1.76
CA VAL A 114 -13.00 8.06 0.79
C VAL A 114 -13.77 8.22 -0.51
N ARG A 115 -13.65 9.37 -1.17
CA ARG A 115 -14.32 9.63 -2.45
C ARG A 115 -13.42 9.32 -3.63
N VAL A 116 -13.90 8.53 -4.58
CA VAL A 116 -13.17 8.19 -5.83
C VAL A 116 -14.13 8.30 -7.01
N GLY A 117 -13.79 9.14 -7.99
CA GLY A 117 -14.62 9.31 -9.21
C GLY A 117 -16.08 9.66 -8.89
N GLY A 118 -16.30 10.51 -7.89
CA GLY A 118 -17.64 10.92 -7.44
C GLY A 118 -18.36 9.94 -6.50
N LYS A 119 -17.90 8.68 -6.38
CA LYS A 119 -18.48 7.66 -5.49
C LYS A 119 -17.80 7.63 -4.14
N ASN A 120 -18.57 7.38 -3.07
CA ASN A 120 -18.02 7.22 -1.73
C ASN A 120 -17.75 5.72 -1.45
N LEU A 121 -16.48 5.37 -1.23
CA LEU A 121 -16.06 4.03 -0.83
C LEU A 121 -15.93 3.95 0.69
N ARG A 122 -16.17 2.76 1.24
CA ARG A 122 -16.03 2.50 2.68
C ARG A 122 -15.25 1.22 2.95
N THR A 123 -14.47 1.21 4.03
CA THR A 123 -13.85 -0.02 4.51
C THR A 123 -14.85 -0.85 5.32
N ALA A 124 -14.51 -2.11 5.58
CA ALA A 124 -15.18 -2.89 6.60
C ALA A 124 -14.85 -2.35 8.00
N ALA A 125 -15.79 -2.47 8.93
CA ALA A 125 -15.52 -2.32 10.35
C ALA A 125 -14.85 -3.60 10.88
N SER A 126 -14.02 -3.48 11.91
CA SER A 126 -13.35 -4.62 12.54
C SER A 126 -13.33 -4.47 14.06
N THR A 127 -13.35 -5.60 14.76
CA THR A 127 -13.32 -5.66 16.22
C THR A 127 -11.94 -6.09 16.69
N VAL A 128 -11.42 -5.36 17.68
CA VAL A 128 -10.18 -5.65 18.39
C VAL A 128 -10.54 -6.22 19.76
N VAL A 129 -10.04 -7.41 20.07
CA VAL A 129 -10.19 -8.02 21.41
C VAL A 129 -9.02 -7.56 22.28
N VAL A 130 -9.32 -6.73 23.27
CA VAL A 130 -8.31 -6.11 24.14
C VAL A 130 -8.26 -6.85 25.46
N ASN A 131 -7.11 -7.47 25.70
CA ASN A 131 -6.84 -8.26 26.89
C ASN A 131 -5.56 -7.76 27.58
N GLY A 132 -5.52 -7.84 28.91
CA GLY A 132 -4.34 -7.42 29.66
C GLY A 132 -4.04 -5.92 29.55
N GLU A 133 -2.83 -5.55 29.97
CA GLU A 133 -2.31 -4.19 29.98
C GLU A 133 -0.87 -4.23 29.48
N ALA A 134 -0.52 -3.27 28.63
CA ALA A 134 0.83 -3.15 28.12
C ALA A 134 1.78 -2.83 29.27
N LYS A 135 2.81 -3.65 29.42
CA LYS A 135 3.88 -3.37 30.37
C LYS A 135 4.73 -2.24 29.82
N ALA A 136 5.00 -1.22 30.64
CA ALA A 136 5.95 -0.18 30.29
C ALA A 136 7.28 -0.83 29.85
N PRO A 137 7.90 -0.37 28.76
CA PRO A 137 9.18 -0.93 28.32
C PRO A 137 10.20 -0.72 29.43
N LYS A 138 10.66 -1.82 30.04
CA LYS A 138 11.88 -1.79 30.85
C LYS A 138 13.03 -1.46 29.91
N ASN A 139 13.61 -0.29 30.10
CA ASN A 139 14.77 0.19 29.36
C ASN A 139 15.95 -0.75 29.63
N ASN A 140 16.10 -1.81 28.83
CA ASN A 140 17.20 -2.76 28.95
C ASN A 140 18.26 -2.41 27.89
N SER A 141 19.03 -1.37 28.19
CA SER A 141 20.28 -1.08 27.49
C SER A 141 21.31 -2.17 27.82
N GLY A 142 21.48 -3.17 26.95
CA GLY A 142 22.56 -4.13 27.09
C GLY A 142 22.53 -5.28 26.09
N GLY A 143 23.57 -5.37 25.25
CA GLY A 143 24.07 -6.64 24.71
C GLY A 143 23.92 -6.86 23.21
N TYR A 144 25.01 -6.66 22.48
CA TYR A 144 25.22 -7.21 21.13
C TYR A 144 25.43 -8.73 21.22
N ALA A 145 24.60 -9.54 20.57
CA ALA A 145 24.92 -10.94 20.24
C ALA A 145 24.16 -11.41 18.98
N ARG A 146 24.82 -12.29 18.23
CA ARG A 146 24.60 -12.67 16.84
C ARG A 146 23.60 -13.84 16.64
N SER A 147 22.89 -13.76 15.51
CA SER A 147 22.47 -14.83 14.57
C SER A 147 21.47 -15.93 14.96
N ALA A 148 20.28 -15.89 14.33
CA ALA A 148 19.60 -17.05 13.69
C ALA A 148 18.58 -16.53 12.65
N PRO A 149 18.41 -17.16 11.47
CA PRO A 149 17.40 -16.75 10.50
C PRO A 149 16.07 -17.48 10.76
N ALA A 150 15.01 -16.70 11.02
CA ALA A 150 13.62 -17.14 11.12
C ALA A 150 12.72 -16.16 10.32
N PRO A 151 11.54 -16.60 9.85
CA PRO A 151 10.90 -16.08 8.66
C PRO A 151 10.27 -14.70 8.87
N SER A 152 10.47 -13.81 7.89
CA SER A 152 9.74 -12.57 7.60
C SER A 152 8.93 -11.97 8.75
N THR A 153 9.63 -11.41 9.72
CA THR A 153 9.06 -10.47 10.69
C THR A 153 9.04 -9.07 10.09
N ILE A 154 7.89 -8.41 10.22
CA ILE A 154 7.68 -7.01 9.84
C ILE A 154 8.73 -6.17 10.58
N GLN A 155 9.62 -5.51 9.82
CA GLN A 155 10.73 -4.74 10.39
C GLN A 155 10.20 -3.51 11.14
N SER A 156 10.63 -3.38 12.40
CA SER A 156 10.39 -2.22 13.26
C SER A 156 11.01 -0.95 12.68
N SER A 157 10.37 0.20 12.89
CA SER A 157 10.97 1.52 12.65
C SER A 157 12.33 1.61 13.37
N GLY A 158 13.38 1.99 12.64
CA GLY A 158 14.74 2.21 13.17
C GLY A 158 15.82 1.20 12.73
N SER A 159 15.56 0.25 11.83
CA SER A 159 16.62 -0.59 11.26
C SER A 159 17.59 0.21 10.39
N LYS A 160 18.89 -0.13 10.41
CA LYS A 160 19.92 0.49 9.54
C LYS A 160 19.49 0.38 8.07
N ILE A 161 19.46 1.50 7.36
CA ILE A 161 19.21 1.57 5.92
C ILE A 161 20.45 1.05 5.19
N ALA A 162 20.34 -0.05 4.46
CA ALA A 162 21.41 -0.57 3.61
C ALA A 162 21.40 0.10 2.21
N PRO A 163 22.50 0.08 1.44
CA PRO A 163 22.52 0.60 0.07
C PRO A 163 21.52 -0.07 -0.90
N ARG A 164 20.99 -1.24 -0.55
CA ARG A 164 19.95 -1.95 -1.32
C ARG A 164 18.53 -1.52 -0.96
N ASP A 165 18.41 -0.73 0.10
CA ASP A 165 17.14 -0.34 0.72
C ASP A 165 16.66 1.01 0.19
N LEU A 166 17.58 1.89 -0.22
CA LEU A 166 17.30 3.17 -0.85
C LEU A 166 18.33 3.48 -1.94
N TYR A 167 17.89 3.75 -3.16
CA TYR A 167 18.76 4.25 -4.22
C TYR A 167 18.08 5.34 -5.06
N PHE A 168 18.92 6.20 -5.66
CA PHE A 168 18.51 7.31 -6.50
C PHE A 168 19.03 7.09 -7.92
N SER A 169 18.20 7.39 -8.91
CA SER A 169 18.64 7.54 -10.30
C SER A 169 18.38 8.97 -10.76
N ALA A 170 19.27 9.50 -11.59
CA ALA A 170 19.14 10.81 -12.20
C ALA A 170 19.31 10.64 -13.71
N ASP A 171 18.26 10.95 -14.45
CA ASP A 171 18.24 10.84 -15.91
C ASP A 171 18.20 12.23 -16.53
N LEU A 172 19.15 12.51 -17.42
CA LEU A 172 19.16 13.74 -18.22
C LEU A 172 18.39 13.50 -19.52
N ASN A 173 17.58 14.48 -19.93
CA ASN A 173 16.90 14.41 -21.24
C ASN A 173 17.87 14.56 -22.42
N LYS A 174 19.06 15.15 -22.22
CA LYS A 174 20.05 15.44 -23.27
C LYS A 174 21.48 15.26 -22.75
N LYS A 175 22.37 14.74 -23.61
CA LYS A 175 23.81 14.56 -23.32
C LYS A 175 24.69 15.69 -23.85
N VAL A 176 24.19 16.45 -24.83
CA VAL A 176 24.85 17.61 -25.45
C VAL A 176 23.84 18.74 -25.43
N VAL A 177 24.29 19.93 -25.05
CA VAL A 177 23.44 21.10 -24.76
C VAL A 177 24.07 22.32 -25.43
N TYR A 178 23.26 23.17 -26.04
CA TYR A 178 23.71 24.45 -26.61
C TYR A 178 23.41 25.62 -25.67
N GLU A 179 24.07 26.76 -25.88
CA GLU A 179 23.79 27.96 -25.09
C GLU A 179 22.31 28.34 -25.19
N GLN A 180 21.73 28.72 -24.04
CA GLN A 180 20.31 29.09 -23.88
C GLN A 180 19.30 27.94 -24.03
N GLU A 181 19.75 26.68 -24.03
CA GLU A 181 18.87 25.51 -24.10
C GLU A 181 18.57 24.93 -22.71
N ALA A 182 17.28 24.71 -22.42
CA ALA A 182 16.87 24.08 -21.16
C ALA A 182 17.11 22.56 -21.16
N VAL A 183 17.65 22.06 -20.06
CA VAL A 183 17.89 20.64 -19.80
C VAL A 183 16.99 20.19 -18.66
N MET A 184 16.35 19.05 -18.84
CA MET A 184 15.48 18.45 -17.83
C MET A 184 16.21 17.31 -17.14
N LEU A 185 16.29 17.40 -15.81
CA LEU A 185 16.86 16.37 -14.95
C LEU A 185 15.75 15.70 -14.17
N THR A 186 15.58 14.40 -14.41
CA THR A 186 14.54 13.60 -13.75
C THR A 186 15.19 12.76 -12.65
N TYR A 187 14.84 13.07 -11.41
CA TYR A 187 15.23 12.27 -10.25
C TYR A 187 14.17 11.20 -9.97
N ARG A 188 14.60 9.95 -9.77
CA ARG A 188 13.75 8.86 -9.29
C ARG A 188 14.37 8.28 -8.03
N TYR A 189 13.56 8.01 -7.01
CA TYR A 189 14.00 7.31 -5.82
C TYR A 189 13.28 5.98 -5.70
N HIS A 190 14.01 4.97 -5.23
CA HIS A 190 13.49 3.63 -5.04
C HIS A 190 13.78 3.20 -3.61
N ALA A 191 12.73 2.82 -2.87
CA ALA A 191 12.83 2.37 -1.49
C ALA A 191 12.19 0.98 -1.32
N ARG A 192 12.76 0.15 -0.45
CA ARG A 192 12.15 -1.12 -0.01
C ARG A 192 10.96 -0.85 0.90
N GLU A 193 9.94 -1.72 0.84
CA GLU A 193 8.76 -1.66 1.71
C GLU A 193 9.16 -1.64 3.20
N GLY A 194 8.64 -0.67 3.96
CA GLY A 194 8.90 -0.50 5.40
C GLY A 194 9.91 0.58 5.79
N ILE A 195 10.53 1.28 4.82
CA ILE A 195 11.42 2.42 5.10
C ILE A 195 10.59 3.70 5.18
N ALA A 196 10.64 4.37 6.34
CA ALA A 196 10.09 5.71 6.50
C ALA A 196 11.09 6.74 5.93
N LEU A 197 10.67 7.50 4.92
CA LEU A 197 11.37 8.69 4.47
C LEU A 197 10.91 9.85 5.35
N ALA A 198 11.81 10.45 6.12
CA ALA A 198 11.52 11.70 6.82
C ALA A 198 11.41 12.83 5.78
N GLN A 199 10.32 13.59 5.83
CA GLN A 199 10.12 14.80 5.02
C GLN A 199 10.69 16.03 5.71
#